data_AF-A0A946Y183-F1
#
_entry.id   AF-A0A946Y183-F1
#
_cell.length_a   1.000
_cell.length_b   1.000
_cell.length_c   1.000
_cell.angle_alpha   90.00
_cell.angle_beta   90.00
_cell.angle_gamma   90.00
#
_symmetry.space_group_name_H-M   'P 1'
#
loop_
_entity.id
_entity.type
_entity.pdbx_description
1 polymer ?
#
loop_
_entity_poly.entity_id
_entity_poly.type
_entity_poly.pdbx_seq_one_letter_code
_entity_poly.pdbx_strand_id
1 'polypeptide(L)'
;MILPGCSRTLGATQGVDGTNFALFTSVAERVELCLFDESGRQMRCLDLPACDNDVWHGFLPGCGAGQRYGYRVHGQYAPKKGQRCNPSKLLVDPYARTLSG
;
A
#
# COMPACT_ATOMS: atom_id res chain seq x y z
N MET A 1 0.65 12.43 8.51
CA MET A 1 -0.68 11.84 8.22
C MET A 1 -0.77 11.56 6.75
N ILE A 2 -1.51 10.52 6.36
CA ILE A 2 -1.83 10.21 4.96
C ILE A 2 -3.21 10.80 4.62
N LEU A 3 -3.34 11.41 3.46
CA LEU A 3 -4.57 12.03 2.97
C LEU A 3 -5.37 11.02 2.12
N PRO A 4 -6.66 11.26 1.82
CA PRO A 4 -7.47 10.36 1.02
C PRO A 4 -6.86 9.98 -0.34
N GLY A 5 -6.21 10.90 -1.05
CA GLY A 5 -5.64 10.59 -2.38
C GLY A 5 -6.72 10.27 -3.42
N CYS A 6 -6.40 9.44 -4.41
CA CYS A 6 -7.34 9.02 -5.45
C CYS A 6 -7.16 7.56 -5.91
N SER A 7 -8.26 6.95 -6.35
CA SER A 7 -8.34 5.56 -6.85
C SER A 7 -8.05 5.39 -8.35
N ARG A 8 -7.86 6.49 -9.10
CA ARG A 8 -7.86 6.48 -10.59
C ARG A 8 -6.65 5.78 -11.21
N THR A 9 -5.52 5.76 -10.53
CA THR A 9 -4.28 5.18 -11.06
C THR A 9 -3.69 4.26 -10.02
N LEU A 10 -3.66 2.97 -10.34
CA LEU A 10 -3.14 1.92 -9.47
C LEU A 10 -1.61 2.02 -9.33
N GLY A 11 -1.13 1.57 -8.18
CA GLY A 11 0.26 1.64 -7.77
C GLY A 11 0.67 2.99 -7.17
N ALA A 12 1.97 3.19 -7.05
CA ALA A 12 2.57 4.46 -6.63
C ALA A 12 2.68 5.44 -7.80
N THR A 13 2.02 6.60 -7.68
CA THR A 13 2.07 7.69 -8.64
C THR A 13 2.62 8.94 -7.97
N GLN A 14 3.84 9.32 -8.36
CA GLN A 14 4.49 10.52 -7.85
C GLN A 14 3.86 11.78 -8.47
N GLY A 15 3.47 12.72 -7.62
CA GLY A 15 3.11 14.09 -7.98
C GLY A 15 4.17 15.09 -7.52
N VAL A 16 3.85 16.38 -7.62
CA VAL A 16 4.77 17.47 -7.25
C VAL A 16 5.12 17.46 -5.76
N ASP A 17 4.11 17.25 -4.90
CA ASP A 17 4.25 17.42 -3.45
C ASP A 17 4.21 16.10 -2.66
N GLY A 18 4.26 14.95 -3.33
CA GLY A 18 4.16 13.65 -2.68
C GLY A 18 3.79 12.52 -3.63
N THR A 19 3.41 11.39 -3.06
CA THR A 19 3.05 10.19 -3.83
C THR A 19 1.65 9.71 -3.47
N ASN A 20 0.82 9.46 -4.49
CA ASN A 20 -0.44 8.76 -4.36
C ASN A 20 -0.20 7.25 -4.46
N PHE A 21 -0.76 6.49 -3.53
CA PHE A 21 -0.73 5.03 -3.52
C PHE A 21 -2.15 4.51 -3.72
N ALA A 22 -2.32 3.53 -4.60
CA ALA A 22 -3.60 2.87 -4.83
C ALA A 22 -3.42 1.36 -5.06
N LEU A 23 -4.16 0.55 -4.30
CA LEU A 23 -4.09 -0.92 -4.34
C LEU A 23 -5.49 -1.50 -4.49
N PHE A 24 -5.71 -2.26 -5.56
CA PHE A 24 -6.94 -3.03 -5.72
C PHE A 24 -6.94 -4.27 -4.81
N THR A 25 -8.03 -4.46 -4.06
CA THR A 25 -8.35 -5.70 -3.34
C THR A 25 -9.80 -5.71 -2.87
N SER A 26 -10.58 -6.68 -3.34
CA SER A 26 -11.99 -6.88 -2.95
C SER A 26 -12.18 -7.69 -1.67
N VAL A 27 -11.10 -8.12 -1.02
CA VAL A 27 -11.12 -9.01 0.15
C VAL A 27 -10.47 -8.41 1.38
N ALA A 28 -9.90 -7.21 1.27
CA ALA A 28 -9.25 -6.55 2.39
C ALA A 28 -10.28 -5.85 3.28
N GLU A 29 -10.06 -5.93 4.58
CA GLU A 29 -10.79 -5.15 5.59
C GLU A 29 -9.99 -3.90 6.01
N ARG A 30 -8.66 -3.92 5.81
CA ARG A 30 -7.75 -2.80 6.04
C ARG A 30 -6.46 -3.00 5.23
N VAL A 31 -5.91 -1.92 4.71
CA VAL A 31 -4.62 -1.93 4.00
C VAL A 31 -3.66 -0.94 4.65
N GLU A 32 -2.47 -1.41 5.00
CA GLU A 32 -1.39 -0.59 5.53
C GLU A 32 -0.30 -0.40 4.47
N LEU A 33 0.09 0.85 4.21
CA LEU A 33 1.29 1.24 3.48
C LEU A 33 2.49 1.26 4.44
N CYS A 34 3.43 0.34 4.26
CA CYS A 34 4.64 0.26 5.05
C CYS A 34 5.82 0.86 4.31
N LEU A 35 6.52 1.82 4.93
CA LEU A 35 7.68 2.51 4.38
C LEU A 35 8.98 2.01 5.02
N PHE A 36 10.05 2.03 4.23
CA PHE A 36 11.36 1.52 4.62
C PHE A 36 12.44 2.56 4.32
N ASP A 37 13.49 2.58 5.15
CA ASP A 37 14.69 3.37 4.87
C ASP A 37 15.63 2.65 3.88
N GLU A 38 16.74 3.30 3.53
CA GLU A 38 17.74 2.78 2.59
C GLU A 38 18.46 1.52 3.09
N SER A 39 18.43 1.25 4.40
CA SER A 39 18.95 0.02 4.99
C SER A 39 17.95 -1.14 4.94
N GLY A 40 16.71 -0.87 4.51
CA GLY A 40 15.62 -1.85 4.49
C GLY A 40 14.89 -2.00 5.83
N ARG A 41 15.14 -1.10 6.79
CA ARG A 41 14.43 -1.11 8.07
C ARG A 41 13.06 -0.46 7.91
N GLN A 42 12.02 -1.12 8.41
CA GLN A 42 10.65 -0.58 8.42
C GLN A 42 10.60 0.66 9.31
N MET A 43 10.24 1.80 8.72
CA MET A 43 10.14 3.08 9.43
C MET A 43 8.75 3.28 10.06
N ARG A 44 7.70 3.01 9.28
CA ARG A 44 6.30 3.22 9.68
C ARG A 44 5.37 2.40 8.79
N CYS A 45 4.21 2.03 9.32
CA CYS A 45 3.07 1.56 8.54
C CYS A 45 1.89 2.51 8.77
N LEU A 46 1.22 2.90 7.69
CA LEU A 46 0.14 3.89 7.68
C LEU A 46 -1.10 3.26 7.03
N ASP A 47 -2.25 3.34 7.68
CA ASP A 47 -3.51 2.88 7.07
C ASP A 47 -3.85 3.71 5.84
N LEU A 48 -4.19 3.05 4.72
CA LEU A 48 -4.80 3.73 3.58
C LEU A 48 -6.23 4.16 3.99
N PRO A 49 -6.54 5.48 3.97
CA PRO A 49 -7.73 5.99 4.65
C PRO A 49 -9.01 5.91 3.81
N ALA A 50 -8.92 5.64 2.51
CA ALA A 50 -10.06 5.64 1.59
C ALA A 50 -10.10 4.36 0.74
N CYS A 51 -11.30 3.94 0.37
CA CYS A 51 -11.54 2.80 -0.52
C CYS A 51 -12.74 3.09 -1.43
N ASP A 52 -12.47 3.18 -2.73
CA ASP A 52 -13.48 3.39 -3.77
C ASP A 52 -13.42 2.23 -4.77
N ASN A 53 -14.55 1.54 -5.02
CA ASN A 53 -14.63 0.40 -5.95
C ASN A 53 -13.53 -0.66 -5.73
N ASP A 54 -13.34 -1.09 -4.48
CA ASP A 54 -12.30 -2.03 -4.05
C ASP A 54 -10.86 -1.56 -4.27
N VAL A 55 -10.65 -0.28 -4.57
CA VAL A 55 -9.32 0.34 -4.64
C VAL A 55 -9.07 1.09 -3.34
N TRP A 56 -8.15 0.59 -2.54
CA TRP A 56 -7.65 1.26 -1.35
C TRP A 56 -6.62 2.32 -1.74
N HIS A 57 -6.75 3.55 -1.26
CA HIS A 57 -5.86 4.62 -1.68
C HIS A 57 -5.55 5.64 -0.59
N GLY A 58 -4.45 6.35 -0.80
CA GLY A 58 -3.99 7.43 0.06
C GLY A 58 -2.87 8.23 -0.59
N PHE A 59 -2.81 9.53 -0.28
CA PHE A 59 -1.74 10.43 -0.71
C PHE A 59 -0.83 10.75 0.47
N LEU A 60 0.47 10.53 0.29
CA LEU A 60 1.49 10.81 1.29
C LEU A 60 2.32 12.05 0.88
N PRO A 61 2.09 13.21 1.51
CA PRO A 61 2.88 14.41 1.26
C PRO A 61 4.37 14.19 1.58
N GLY A 62 5.25 14.81 0.78
CA GLY A 62 6.71 14.73 0.93
C GLY A 62 7.32 13.38 0.54
N CYS A 63 6.52 12.40 0.13
CA CYS A 63 7.03 11.12 -0.36
C CYS A 63 7.51 11.28 -1.81
N GLY A 64 8.83 11.29 -2.00
CA GLY A 64 9.46 11.40 -3.32
C GLY A 64 9.80 10.05 -3.97
N ALA A 65 10.34 10.14 -5.19
CA ALA A 65 10.91 9.00 -5.92
C ALA A 65 11.98 8.27 -5.10
N GLY A 66 12.08 6.96 -5.27
CA GLY A 66 13.05 6.12 -4.57
C GLY A 66 12.61 5.66 -3.18
N GLN A 67 11.50 6.18 -2.63
CA GLN A 67 10.94 5.69 -1.37
C GLN A 67 10.58 4.20 -1.50
N ARG A 68 11.21 3.36 -0.66
CA ARG A 68 10.90 1.94 -0.56
C ARG A 68 9.62 1.73 0.24
N TYR A 69 8.74 0.88 -0.27
CA TYR A 69 7.47 0.58 0.37
C TYR A 69 7.00 -0.84 0.07
N GLY A 70 6.00 -1.29 0.83
CA GLY A 70 5.19 -2.47 0.57
C GLY A 70 3.86 -2.35 1.31
N TYR A 71 3.00 -3.37 1.17
CA TYR A 71 1.69 -3.39 1.81
C TYR A 71 1.57 -4.50 2.84
N ARG A 72 0.76 -4.26 3.87
CA ARG A 72 0.18 -5.33 4.71
C ARG A 72 -1.33 -5.28 4.53
N VAL A 73 -1.90 -6.42 4.18
CA VAL A 73 -3.34 -6.55 3.89
C VAL A 73 -3.99 -7.37 4.99
N HIS A 74 -4.94 -6.75 5.68
CA HIS A 74 -5.78 -7.35 6.71
C HIS A 74 -7.07 -7.85 6.09
N GLY A 75 -7.61 -8.93 6.64
CA GLY A 75 -8.87 -9.54 6.21
C GLY A 75 -8.94 -10.98 6.67
N GLN A 76 -9.96 -11.70 6.18
CA GLN A 76 -10.19 -13.07 6.61
C GLN A 76 -9.03 -14.02 6.24
N TYR A 77 -8.59 -14.81 7.23
CA TYR A 77 -7.66 -15.91 7.06
C TYR A 77 -8.38 -17.25 7.25
N ALA A 78 -8.83 -17.84 6.15
CA ALA A 78 -9.42 -19.17 6.12
C ALA A 78 -8.89 -19.95 4.91
N PRO A 79 -7.67 -20.53 4.98
CA PRO A 79 -7.00 -21.13 3.83
C PRO A 79 -7.79 -22.24 3.13
N LYS A 80 -8.60 -23.00 3.88
CA LYS A 80 -9.50 -24.04 3.33
C LYS A 80 -10.61 -23.48 2.43
N LYS A 81 -10.93 -22.19 2.58
CA LYS A 81 -11.89 -21.43 1.76
C LYS A 81 -11.19 -20.51 0.76
N GLY A 82 -9.87 -20.63 0.58
CA GLY A 82 -9.07 -19.78 -0.32
C GLY A 82 -8.71 -18.39 0.21
N GLN A 83 -9.29 -17.96 1.33
CA GLN A 83 -9.04 -16.66 1.96
C GLN A 83 -7.71 -16.69 2.73
N ARG A 84 -6.78 -15.81 2.37
CA ARG A 84 -5.37 -15.89 2.81
C ARG A 84 -4.77 -14.55 3.22
N CYS A 85 -5.59 -13.56 3.55
CA CYS A 85 -5.13 -12.27 4.05
C CYS A 85 -4.28 -12.50 5.32
N ASN A 86 -3.00 -12.10 5.28
CA ASN A 86 -2.06 -12.31 6.38
C ASN A 86 -1.19 -11.07 6.55
N PRO A 87 -1.54 -10.15 7.47
CA PRO A 87 -0.82 -8.90 7.64
C PRO A 87 0.61 -9.10 8.19
N SER A 88 0.95 -10.26 8.72
CA SER A 88 2.34 -10.56 9.14
C SER A 88 3.29 -10.68 7.95
N LYS A 89 2.78 -10.89 6.73
CA LYS A 89 3.57 -10.94 5.50
C LYS A 89 3.56 -9.57 4.82
N LEU A 90 4.75 -9.07 4.50
CA LEU A 90 4.90 -7.89 3.66
C LEU A 90 4.64 -8.28 2.20
N LEU A 91 3.77 -7.54 1.53
CA LEU A 91 3.40 -7.75 0.14
C LEU A 91 4.04 -6.68 -0.75
N VAL A 92 4.42 -7.09 -1.94
CA VAL A 92 4.87 -6.19 -3.02
C VAL A 92 3.65 -5.57 -3.69
N ASP A 93 3.77 -4.32 -4.11
CA ASP A 93 2.75 -3.67 -4.95
C ASP A 93 2.69 -4.38 -6.32
N PRO A 94 1.54 -4.95 -6.72
CA PRO A 94 1.38 -5.57 -8.04
C PRO A 94 1.64 -4.62 -9.22
N TYR A 95 1.55 -3.31 -8.98
CA TYR A 95 1.76 -2.24 -9.94
C TYR A 95 3.11 -1.52 -9.75
N ALA A 96 4.02 -2.08 -8.95
CA ALA A 96 5.37 -1.53 -8.79
C ALA A 96 6.09 -1.44 -10.15
N ARG A 97 6.61 -0.25 -10.47
CA ARG A 97 7.45 -0.03 -11.66
C ARG A 97 8.88 -0.52 -11.46
N THR A 98 9.33 -0.72 -10.23
CA THR A 98 10.68 -1.16 -9.88
C THR A 98 10.64 -1.93 -8.57
N LEU A 99 11.41 -3.02 -8.49
CA LEU A 99 11.60 -3.80 -7.27
C LEU A 99 13.03 -3.62 -6.76
N SER A 100 13.19 -3.62 -5.43
CA SER A 100 14.49 -3.61 -4.75
C SER A 100 14.63 -4.93 -4.00
N GLY A 101 15.77 -5.61 -4.15
CA GLY A 101 16.08 -6.89 -3.51
C GLY A 101 17.57 -7.14 -3.45
#